data_AF-A0A081GLB4-F1
#
_entry.id   AF-A0A081GLB4-F1
#
_cell.length_a   1.000
_cell.length_b   1.000
_cell.length_c   1.000
_cell.angle_alpha   90.00
_cell.angle_beta   90.00
_cell.angle_gamma   90.00
#
_symmetry.space_group_name_H-M   'P 1'
#
loop_
_entity.id
_entity.type
_entity.pdbx_description
1 polymer ?
#
loop_
_entity_poly.entity_id
_entity_poly.type
_entity_poly.pdbx_seq_one_letter_code
_entity_poly.pdbx_strand_id
1 'polypeptide(L)'
;MFDTSRRITRRRSSAGPIPPQRPQQPRPRLREGGPMGQREGSGGQRPTFLTLRDHGKVYVADLPRLSDGQLTHIAKEAQDVLDSLNRRLQELEEQPFLSEADQDTRIRATTKRDITQRFLTSIAQEQELRRSNPALRAAAGESLARAFLELARHRLPGATFDSLLQEALAACGPGEEASLGGEGTDPQVLRLLQRAEAPQPRPAALPVVLSPDPSQVLSA
;
A
#
# COMPACT_ATOMS: atom_id res chain seq x y z
N MET A 1 -7.00 29.91 -71.20
CA MET A 1 -6.15 30.66 -70.25
C MET A 1 -6.40 30.11 -68.85
N PHE A 2 -5.31 30.02 -68.07
CA PHE A 2 -5.17 29.51 -66.70
C PHE A 2 -4.94 28.00 -66.53
N ASP A 3 -3.65 27.70 -66.69
CA ASP A 3 -2.85 26.64 -66.09
C ASP A 3 -2.95 26.66 -64.55
N THR A 4 -2.99 25.49 -63.89
CA THR A 4 -2.20 25.24 -62.67
C THR A 4 -2.23 23.77 -62.23
N SER A 5 -1.13 23.08 -62.54
CA SER A 5 -0.36 22.22 -61.61
C SER A 5 -1.14 21.37 -60.58
N ARG A 6 -1.52 20.14 -60.96
CA ARG A 6 -1.81 19.07 -59.98
C ARG A 6 -0.49 18.58 -59.35
N ARG A 7 -0.11 19.20 -58.24
CA ARG A 7 0.97 18.77 -57.35
C ARG A 7 0.68 17.35 -56.84
N ILE A 8 1.37 16.36 -57.41
CA ILE A 8 1.45 14.98 -56.90
C ILE A 8 2.04 15.04 -55.48
N THR A 9 1.21 14.79 -54.46
CA THR A 9 1.68 14.51 -53.11
C THR A 9 2.04 13.02 -53.03
N ARG A 10 3.34 12.76 -53.20
CA ARG A 10 3.96 11.44 -53.02
C ARG A 10 3.64 10.93 -51.61
N ARG A 11 2.83 9.88 -51.51
CA ARG A 11 2.56 9.10 -50.29
C ARG A 11 3.89 8.75 -49.60
N ARG A 12 4.18 9.37 -48.45
CA ARG A 12 5.15 8.85 -47.49
C ARG A 12 4.40 7.91 -46.55
N SER A 13 4.43 6.62 -46.88
CA SER A 13 4.00 5.55 -45.99
C SER A 13 5.09 5.35 -44.92
N SER A 14 5.11 6.21 -43.91
CA SER A 14 6.01 6.06 -42.76
C SER A 14 5.34 6.49 -41.46
N ALA A 15 4.06 6.15 -41.28
CA ALA A 15 3.42 6.19 -39.98
C ALA A 15 3.48 4.76 -39.42
N GLY A 16 4.18 4.58 -38.30
CA GLY A 16 4.13 3.34 -37.52
C GLY A 16 2.72 3.03 -37.02
N PRO A 17 2.49 1.85 -36.43
CA PRO A 17 1.17 1.44 -35.97
C PRO A 17 0.59 2.49 -35.01
N ILE A 18 -0.61 2.98 -35.33
CA ILE A 18 -1.36 3.92 -34.49
C ILE A 18 -1.70 3.19 -33.18
N PRO A 19 -1.31 3.72 -32.00
CA PRO A 19 -1.66 3.09 -30.73
C PRO A 19 -3.19 3.08 -30.56
N PRO A 20 -3.78 2.03 -29.95
CA PRO A 20 -5.22 1.95 -29.78
C PRO A 20 -5.74 3.14 -28.97
N GLN A 21 -6.73 3.86 -29.52
CA GLN A 21 -7.42 4.92 -28.79
C GLN A 21 -8.12 4.32 -27.57
N ARG A 22 -7.61 4.64 -26.39
CA ARG A 22 -8.28 4.34 -25.12
C ARG A 22 -9.63 5.10 -25.13
N PRO A 23 -10.78 4.46 -24.88
CA PRO A 23 -12.06 5.16 -24.86
C PRO A 23 -11.99 6.30 -23.84
N GLN A 24 -12.22 7.53 -24.31
CA GLN A 24 -12.34 8.71 -23.47
C GLN A 24 -13.55 8.50 -22.56
N GLN A 25 -13.31 8.13 -21.30
CA GLN A 25 -14.37 8.17 -20.30
C GLN A 25 -14.95 9.60 -20.30
N PRO A 26 -16.29 9.75 -20.27
CA PRO A 26 -16.90 11.05 -20.25
C PRO A 26 -16.42 11.81 -19.00
N ARG A 27 -15.75 12.94 -19.22
CA ARG A 27 -15.42 13.90 -18.16
C ARG A 27 -16.71 14.21 -17.39
N PRO A 28 -16.78 13.99 -16.06
CA PRO A 28 -17.91 14.49 -15.30
C PRO A 28 -17.90 16.00 -15.41
N ARG A 29 -19.00 16.56 -15.90
CA ARG A 29 -19.18 18.02 -16.00
C ARG A 29 -18.95 18.63 -14.62
N LEU A 30 -17.95 19.48 -14.55
CA LEU A 30 -17.68 20.37 -13.44
C LEU A 30 -18.94 21.23 -13.25
N ARG A 31 -19.70 20.98 -12.18
CA ARG A 31 -20.80 21.86 -11.78
C ARG A 31 -20.16 23.10 -11.17
N GLU A 32 -20.16 24.18 -11.93
CA GLU A 32 -19.86 25.52 -11.45
C GLU A 32 -20.87 25.92 -10.36
N GLY A 33 -20.36 26.49 -9.26
CA GLY A 33 -21.16 27.23 -8.28
C GLY A 33 -20.80 26.93 -6.81
N GLY A 34 -19.91 27.74 -6.22
CA GLY A 34 -19.70 27.82 -4.75
C GLY A 34 -18.27 28.25 -4.36
N PRO A 35 -18.09 29.16 -3.38
CA PRO A 35 -16.99 30.12 -3.37
C PRO A 35 -15.63 29.56 -2.96
N MET A 36 -14.61 30.20 -3.54
CA MET A 36 -13.19 30.18 -3.24
C MET A 36 -12.84 29.95 -1.75
N GLY A 37 -12.01 28.93 -1.52
CA GLY A 37 -11.25 28.77 -0.30
C GLY A 37 -10.43 27.49 -0.34
N GLN A 38 -9.13 27.63 -0.58
CA GLN A 38 -8.08 26.60 -0.45
C GLN A 38 -7.91 25.65 -1.64
N ARG A 39 -7.36 26.22 -2.72
CA ARG A 39 -6.52 25.48 -3.65
C ARG A 39 -5.08 25.56 -3.15
N GLU A 40 -4.59 24.48 -2.55
CA GLU A 40 -3.16 24.16 -2.55
C GLU A 40 -2.96 22.69 -2.97
N GLY A 41 -2.46 22.53 -4.19
CA GLY A 41 -1.45 21.54 -4.56
C GLY A 41 -1.62 20.06 -4.17
N SER A 42 -2.61 19.34 -4.71
CA SER A 42 -2.45 17.92 -5.08
C SER A 42 -3.57 17.44 -5.98
N GLY A 43 -3.21 16.68 -7.02
CA GLY A 43 -4.16 16.18 -8.01
C GLY A 43 -5.27 15.31 -7.38
N GLY A 44 -6.49 15.84 -7.37
CA GLY A 44 -7.72 15.06 -7.56
C GLY A 44 -8.17 14.12 -6.43
N GLN A 45 -7.62 14.20 -5.23
CA GLN A 45 -8.15 13.42 -4.11
C GLN A 45 -9.43 14.11 -3.58
N ARG A 46 -10.60 13.55 -3.91
CA ARG A 46 -11.86 14.03 -3.33
C ARG A 46 -11.77 13.91 -1.81
N PRO A 47 -12.18 14.93 -1.04
CA PRO A 47 -12.18 14.84 0.41
C PRO A 47 -13.05 13.66 0.83
N THR A 48 -12.54 12.87 1.78
CA THR A 48 -13.22 11.71 2.38
C THR A 48 -14.17 12.11 3.50
N PHE A 49 -14.54 13.39 3.55
CA PHE A 49 -15.44 13.94 4.55
C PHE A 49 -16.43 14.93 3.94
N LEU A 50 -17.65 14.90 4.45
CA LEU A 50 -18.69 15.89 4.24
C LEU A 50 -18.66 16.89 5.39
N THR A 51 -18.71 18.18 5.09
CA THR A 51 -18.94 19.22 6.10
C THR A 51 -20.44 19.53 6.17
N LEU A 52 -21.11 19.04 7.21
CA LEU A 52 -22.52 19.31 7.45
C LEU A 52 -22.69 20.54 8.36
N ARG A 53 -23.68 21.38 8.06
CA ARG A 53 -23.93 22.66 8.77
C ARG A 53 -24.04 22.48 10.28
N ASP A 54 -24.70 21.42 10.72
CA ASP A 54 -24.98 21.20 12.14
C ASP A 54 -24.07 20.15 12.79
N HIS A 55 -23.30 19.40 11.99
CA HIS A 55 -22.54 18.22 12.48
C HIS A 55 -21.03 18.31 12.20
N GLY A 56 -20.58 19.36 11.51
CA GLY A 56 -19.19 19.56 11.13
C GLY A 56 -18.69 18.50 10.14
N LYS A 57 -17.42 18.12 10.24
CA LYS A 57 -16.82 17.07 9.37
C LYS A 57 -17.37 15.68 9.72
N VAL A 58 -17.92 14.97 8.74
CA VAL A 58 -18.40 13.59 8.80
C VAL A 58 -17.68 12.79 7.73
N TYR A 59 -16.95 11.73 8.09
CA TYR A 59 -16.18 10.95 7.11
C TYR A 59 -17.10 10.06 6.28
N VAL A 60 -17.04 10.22 4.97
CA VAL A 60 -17.75 9.43 3.95
C VAL A 60 -16.76 9.21 2.81
N ALA A 61 -16.39 7.97 2.58
CA ALA A 61 -15.39 7.62 1.59
C ALA A 61 -15.83 6.43 0.73
N ASP A 62 -15.51 6.48 -0.56
CA ASP A 62 -15.56 5.33 -1.45
C ASP A 62 -14.37 4.40 -1.11
N LEU A 63 -14.49 3.62 -0.04
CA LEU A 63 -13.41 2.77 0.50
C LEU A 63 -12.67 1.93 -0.56
N PRO A 64 -13.35 1.29 -1.54
CA PRO A 64 -12.69 0.48 -2.56
C PRO A 64 -11.72 1.25 -3.46
N ARG A 65 -11.85 2.58 -3.54
CA ARG A 65 -11.02 3.44 -4.41
C ARG A 65 -9.79 3.98 -3.70
N LEU A 66 -9.70 3.80 -2.38
CA LEU A 66 -8.58 4.27 -1.57
C LEU A 66 -7.45 3.24 -1.56
N SER A 67 -6.20 3.69 -1.47
CA SER A 67 -5.06 2.80 -1.23
C SER A 67 -4.98 2.35 0.23
N ASP A 68 -4.22 1.28 0.52
CA ASP A 68 -4.08 0.77 1.89
C ASP A 68 -3.46 1.80 2.84
N GLY A 69 -2.50 2.59 2.35
CA GLY A 69 -1.92 3.71 3.12
C GLY A 69 -2.96 4.79 3.44
N GLN A 70 -3.86 5.09 2.49
CA GLN A 70 -4.94 6.05 2.72
C GLN A 70 -5.97 5.50 3.71
N LEU A 71 -6.35 4.23 3.59
CA LEU A 71 -7.24 3.57 4.55
C LEU A 71 -6.66 3.59 5.97
N THR A 72 -5.35 3.40 6.11
CA THR A 72 -4.65 3.46 7.40
C THR A 72 -4.66 4.89 7.98
N HIS A 73 -4.38 5.89 7.16
CA HIS A 73 -4.40 7.30 7.58
C HIS A 73 -5.81 7.74 8.02
N ILE A 74 -6.82 7.42 7.22
CA ILE A 74 -8.21 7.77 7.51
C ILE A 74 -8.74 7.01 8.73
N ALA A 75 -8.34 5.75 8.92
CA ALA A 75 -8.67 5.01 10.13
C ALA A 75 -8.13 5.70 11.39
N LYS A 76 -6.88 6.17 11.35
CA LYS A 76 -6.28 6.91 12.46
C LYS A 76 -7.04 8.22 12.75
N GLU A 77 -7.31 9.00 11.71
CA GLU A 77 -8.06 10.26 11.86
C GLU A 77 -9.47 10.03 12.41
N ALA A 78 -10.16 8.98 11.93
CA ALA A 78 -11.48 8.61 12.42
C ALA A 78 -11.43 8.11 13.88
N GLN A 79 -10.37 7.43 14.29
CA GLN A 79 -10.15 7.02 15.67
C GLN A 79 -9.94 8.23 16.59
N ASP A 80 -9.09 9.17 16.20
CA ASP A 80 -8.86 10.41 16.96
C ASP A 80 -10.17 11.20 17.15
N VAL A 81 -11.02 11.22 16.12
CA VAL A 81 -12.36 11.84 16.18
C VAL A 81 -13.30 11.06 17.09
N LEU A 82 -13.28 9.72 17.05
CA LEU A 82 -14.09 8.89 17.94
C LEU A 82 -13.71 9.10 19.40
N ASP A 83 -12.42 9.15 19.71
CA ASP A 83 -11.91 9.38 21.06
C ASP A 83 -12.29 10.78 21.55
N SER A 84 -12.20 11.80 20.68
CA SER A 84 -12.68 13.15 20.99
C SER A 84 -14.17 13.20 21.28
N LEU A 85 -15.00 12.48 20.51
CA LEU A 85 -16.44 12.39 20.73
C LEU A 85 -16.79 11.67 22.03
N ASN A 86 -16.09 10.58 22.36
CA ASN A 86 -16.29 9.86 23.60
C ASN A 86 -15.96 10.73 24.82
N ARG A 87 -14.84 11.45 24.80
CA ARG A 87 -14.49 12.41 25.87
C ARG A 87 -15.56 13.48 26.02
N ARG A 88 -16.01 14.07 24.90
CA ARG A 88 -17.04 15.11 24.93
C ARG A 88 -18.38 14.61 25.45
N LEU A 89 -18.76 13.38 25.09
CA LEU A 89 -19.98 12.76 25.61
C LEU A 89 -19.88 12.50 27.10
N GLN A 90 -18.73 12.01 27.58
CA GLN A 90 -18.48 11.81 29.00
C GLN A 90 -18.57 13.11 29.80
N GLU A 91 -17.96 14.20 29.31
CA GLU A 91 -18.07 15.54 29.91
C GLU A 91 -19.53 16.01 30.03
N LEU A 92 -20.37 15.70 29.03
CA LEU A 92 -21.80 16.03 29.02
C LEU A 92 -22.63 15.08 29.91
N GLU A 93 -22.17 13.86 30.16
CA GLU A 93 -22.82 12.92 31.07
C GLU A 93 -22.54 13.23 32.54
N GLU A 94 -21.36 13.78 32.85
CA GLU A 94 -20.97 14.20 34.20
C GLU A 94 -21.70 15.48 34.67
N GLN A 95 -22.32 16.23 33.75
CA GLN A 95 -23.10 17.42 34.09
C GLN A 95 -24.51 17.05 34.59
N PRO A 96 -24.86 17.39 35.85
CA PRO A 96 -26.14 17.01 36.45
C PRO A 96 -27.35 17.77 35.87
N PHE A 97 -27.11 18.95 35.27
CA PHE A 97 -28.12 19.74 34.60
C PHE A 97 -27.58 20.16 33.23
N LEU A 98 -28.25 19.73 32.17
CA LEU A 98 -27.92 20.10 30.81
C LEU A 98 -28.85 21.23 30.35
N SER A 99 -28.28 22.26 29.73
CA SER A 99 -29.10 23.21 28.99
C SER A 99 -29.70 22.53 27.75
N GLU A 100 -30.75 23.11 27.17
CA GLU A 100 -31.35 22.62 25.91
C GLU A 100 -30.27 22.49 24.81
N ALA A 101 -29.35 23.47 24.73
CA ALA A 101 -28.23 23.45 23.79
C ALA A 101 -27.22 22.32 24.04
N ASP A 102 -26.98 21.96 25.31
CA ASP A 102 -26.09 20.85 25.67
C ASP A 102 -26.74 19.49 25.38
N GLN A 103 -28.06 19.39 25.60
CA GLN A 103 -28.86 18.21 25.26
C GLN A 103 -28.84 17.95 23.74
N ASP A 104 -29.03 19.02 22.98
CA ASP A 104 -28.92 19.03 21.52
C ASP A 104 -27.51 18.62 21.05
N THR A 105 -26.48 19.14 21.72
CA THR A 105 -25.08 18.79 21.44
C THR A 105 -24.79 17.34 21.75
N ARG A 106 -25.35 16.79 22.83
CA ARG A 106 -25.26 15.37 23.19
C ARG A 106 -25.90 14.47 22.12
N ILE A 107 -27.10 14.81 21.65
CA ILE A 107 -27.78 14.06 20.58
C ILE A 107 -26.92 14.04 19.30
N ARG A 108 -26.40 15.20 18.90
CA ARG A 108 -25.52 15.33 17.72
C ARG A 108 -24.22 14.55 17.89
N ALA A 109 -23.56 14.66 19.05
CA ALA A 109 -22.31 13.95 19.34
C ALA A 109 -22.51 12.43 19.37
N THR A 110 -23.62 11.95 19.95
CA THR A 110 -23.98 10.52 19.97
C THR A 110 -24.17 9.98 18.55
N THR A 111 -24.96 10.69 17.74
CA THR A 111 -25.20 10.31 16.34
C THR A 111 -23.89 10.28 15.55
N LYS A 112 -23.03 11.28 15.76
CA LYS A 112 -21.72 11.35 15.09
C LYS A 112 -20.79 10.22 15.54
N ARG A 113 -20.78 9.88 16.84
CA ARG A 113 -20.02 8.75 17.39
C ARG A 113 -20.43 7.45 16.70
N ASP A 114 -21.74 7.19 16.63
CA ASP A 114 -22.26 5.95 16.05
C ASP A 114 -21.93 5.83 14.55
N ILE A 115 -22.01 6.94 13.81
CA ILE A 115 -21.60 6.98 12.39
C ILE A 115 -20.11 6.71 12.25
N THR A 116 -19.25 7.36 13.06
CA THR A 116 -17.80 7.17 13.03
C THR A 116 -17.42 5.72 13.38
N GLN A 117 -18.10 5.10 14.34
CA GLN A 117 -17.87 3.71 14.72
C GLN A 117 -18.23 2.74 13.59
N ARG A 118 -19.35 2.97 12.90
CA ARG A 118 -19.72 2.20 11.70
C ARG A 118 -18.70 2.40 10.58
N PHE A 119 -18.23 3.63 10.39
CA PHE A 119 -17.22 3.94 9.37
C PHE A 119 -15.89 3.21 9.63
N LEU A 120 -15.42 3.18 10.88
CA LEU A 120 -14.24 2.39 11.27
C LEU A 120 -14.43 0.89 11.01
N THR A 121 -15.62 0.37 11.31
CA THR A 121 -15.95 -1.04 11.02
C THR A 121 -15.89 -1.32 9.52
N SER A 122 -16.42 -0.42 8.68
CA SER A 122 -16.34 -0.55 7.22
C SER A 122 -14.90 -0.50 6.71
N ILE A 123 -14.04 0.34 7.29
CA ILE A 123 -12.60 0.37 6.94
C ILE A 123 -11.94 -0.96 7.29
N ALA A 124 -12.20 -1.51 8.48
CA ALA A 124 -11.63 -2.79 8.90
C ALA A 124 -12.08 -3.94 7.98
N GLN A 125 -13.37 -3.96 7.60
CA GLN A 125 -13.90 -4.94 6.65
C GLN A 125 -13.24 -4.82 5.27
N GLU A 126 -13.09 -3.60 4.74
CA GLU A 126 -12.39 -3.38 3.47
C GLU A 126 -10.92 -3.84 3.53
N GLN A 127 -10.21 -3.54 4.61
CA GLN A 127 -8.83 -4.01 4.79
C GLN A 127 -8.76 -5.54 4.83
N GLU A 128 -9.70 -6.20 5.49
CA GLU A 128 -9.76 -7.66 5.52
C GLU A 128 -10.11 -8.26 4.15
N LEU A 129 -11.01 -7.64 3.40
CA LEU A 129 -11.32 -8.05 2.02
C LEU A 129 -10.08 -8.00 1.12
N ARG A 130 -9.20 -7.00 1.32
CA ARG A 130 -7.94 -6.90 0.58
C ARG A 130 -6.93 -7.93 1.04
N ARG A 131 -6.79 -8.15 2.34
CA ARG A 131 -5.89 -9.17 2.90
C ARG A 131 -6.29 -10.58 2.52
N SER A 132 -7.58 -10.85 2.43
CA SER A 132 -8.14 -12.15 2.03
C SER A 132 -8.15 -12.38 0.53
N ASN A 133 -7.88 -11.35 -0.28
CA ASN A 133 -7.87 -11.48 -1.74
C ASN A 133 -6.76 -12.45 -2.20
N PRO A 134 -7.12 -13.60 -2.79
CA PRO A 134 -6.15 -14.62 -3.18
C PRO A 134 -5.22 -14.15 -4.29
N ALA A 135 -5.67 -13.26 -5.18
CA ALA A 135 -4.83 -12.71 -6.24
C ALA A 135 -3.73 -11.80 -5.68
N LEU A 136 -4.04 -11.00 -4.66
CA LEU A 136 -3.05 -10.16 -3.98
C LEU A 136 -2.07 -11.02 -3.18
N ARG A 137 -2.54 -12.09 -2.52
CA ARG A 137 -1.66 -13.04 -1.81
C ARG A 137 -0.71 -13.77 -2.76
N ALA A 138 -1.21 -14.29 -3.88
CA ALA A 138 -0.39 -14.96 -4.89
C ALA A 138 0.67 -14.01 -5.46
N ALA A 139 0.27 -12.79 -5.84
CA ALA A 139 1.18 -11.78 -6.35
C ALA A 139 2.25 -11.36 -5.32
N ALA A 140 1.88 -11.20 -4.05
CA ALA A 140 2.83 -10.90 -2.97
C ALA A 140 3.81 -12.06 -2.74
N GLY A 141 3.34 -13.31 -2.74
CA GLY A 141 4.19 -14.49 -2.60
C GLY A 141 5.21 -14.62 -3.73
N GLU A 142 4.76 -14.48 -4.97
CA GLU A 142 5.65 -14.55 -6.14
C GLU A 142 6.62 -13.36 -6.19
N SER A 143 6.15 -12.14 -5.92
CA SER A 143 7.00 -10.94 -6.01
C SER A 143 8.10 -10.92 -4.94
N LEU A 144 7.81 -11.36 -3.71
CA LEU A 144 8.82 -11.46 -2.66
C LEU A 144 9.88 -12.50 -3.02
N ALA A 145 9.45 -13.70 -3.44
CA ALA A 145 10.37 -14.75 -3.85
C ALA A 145 11.24 -14.31 -5.03
N ARG A 146 10.65 -13.64 -6.04
CA ARG A 146 11.38 -13.07 -7.18
C ARG A 146 12.37 -11.99 -6.75
N ALA A 147 11.95 -11.04 -5.91
CA ALA A 147 12.83 -9.98 -5.42
C ALA A 147 14.00 -10.54 -4.60
N PHE A 148 13.76 -11.57 -3.78
CA PHE A 148 14.81 -12.24 -3.03
C PHE A 148 15.81 -12.93 -3.96
N LEU A 149 15.35 -13.68 -4.96
CA LEU A 149 16.21 -14.32 -5.95
C LEU A 149 16.99 -13.30 -6.79
N GLU A 150 16.38 -12.19 -7.17
CA GLU A 150 17.06 -11.09 -7.85
C GLU A 150 18.16 -10.47 -6.97
N LEU A 151 17.84 -10.19 -5.70
CA LEU A 151 18.82 -9.65 -4.76
C LEU A 151 19.98 -10.64 -4.54
N ALA A 152 19.68 -11.94 -4.39
CA ALA A 152 20.68 -12.99 -4.24
C ALA A 152 21.59 -13.07 -5.48
N ARG A 153 21.03 -13.00 -6.69
CA ARG A 153 21.80 -12.92 -7.95
C ARG A 153 22.76 -11.73 -8.01
N HIS A 154 22.37 -10.59 -7.45
CA HIS A 154 23.22 -9.39 -7.44
C HIS A 154 24.31 -9.43 -6.36
N ARG A 155 24.14 -10.25 -5.31
CA ARG A 155 25.04 -10.29 -4.15
C ARG A 155 26.00 -11.49 -4.17
N LEU A 156 25.65 -12.56 -4.87
CA LEU A 156 26.46 -13.75 -4.99
C LEU A 156 27.13 -13.81 -6.37
N PRO A 157 28.37 -14.29 -6.48
CA PRO A 157 28.95 -14.69 -7.77
C PRO A 157 28.00 -15.64 -8.52
N GLY A 158 27.81 -15.45 -9.82
CA GLY A 158 26.79 -16.20 -10.59
C GLY A 158 26.89 -17.73 -10.42
N ALA A 159 28.11 -18.28 -10.44
CA ALA A 159 28.33 -19.71 -10.26
C ALA A 159 27.95 -20.24 -8.87
N THR A 160 28.11 -19.46 -7.80
CA THR A 160 27.71 -19.87 -6.45
C THR A 160 26.21 -19.76 -6.26
N PHE A 161 25.57 -18.74 -6.83
CA PHE A 161 24.12 -18.61 -6.86
C PHE A 161 23.46 -19.80 -7.57
N ASP A 162 23.91 -20.12 -8.78
CA ASP A 162 23.34 -21.20 -9.59
C ASP A 162 23.52 -22.58 -8.90
N SER A 163 24.67 -22.80 -8.26
CA SER A 163 24.94 -24.04 -7.50
C SER A 163 24.01 -24.18 -6.29
N LEU A 164 23.85 -23.12 -5.49
CA LEU A 164 22.96 -23.12 -4.33
C LEU A 164 21.49 -23.24 -4.73
N LEU A 165 21.09 -22.61 -5.84
CA LEU A 165 19.73 -22.73 -6.37
C LEU A 165 19.45 -24.16 -6.82
N GLN A 166 20.40 -24.78 -7.53
CA GLN A 166 20.26 -26.17 -7.98
C GLN A 166 20.24 -27.15 -6.79
N GLU A 167 21.07 -26.92 -5.76
CA GLU A 167 21.06 -27.70 -4.52
C GLU A 167 19.71 -27.58 -3.79
N ALA A 168 19.19 -26.35 -3.65
CA ALA A 168 17.89 -26.11 -3.03
C ALA A 168 16.75 -26.78 -3.80
N LEU A 169 16.72 -26.66 -5.12
CA LEU A 169 15.71 -27.32 -5.97
C LEU A 169 15.82 -28.85 -5.89
N ALA A 170 17.02 -29.40 -5.80
CA ALA A 170 17.23 -30.84 -5.62
C ALA A 170 16.79 -31.32 -4.22
N ALA A 171 16.95 -30.49 -3.19
CA ALA A 171 16.51 -30.79 -1.83
C ALA A 171 14.99 -30.76 -1.66
N CYS A 172 14.25 -29.96 -2.44
CA CYS A 172 12.79 -29.84 -2.34
C CYS A 172 12.01 -31.05 -2.89
N GLY A 173 12.61 -31.92 -3.71
CA GLY A 173 11.98 -33.13 -4.25
C GLY A 173 10.72 -32.91 -5.12
N PRO A 174 10.35 -33.85 -6.02
CA PRO A 174 9.17 -33.69 -6.90
C PRO A 174 7.83 -34.05 -6.20
N GLY A 175 7.67 -33.79 -4.90
CA GLY A 175 6.60 -34.40 -4.09
C GLY A 175 5.74 -33.49 -3.20
N GLU A 176 6.01 -32.18 -3.10
CA GLU A 176 5.29 -31.30 -2.17
C GLU A 176 4.35 -30.29 -2.87
N GLU A 177 3.80 -30.66 -4.02
CA GLU A 177 2.75 -29.92 -4.72
C GLU A 177 1.35 -30.28 -4.14
N ALA A 178 1.11 -30.14 -2.82
CA ALA A 178 -0.26 -30.35 -2.28
C ALA A 178 -0.58 -29.82 -0.86
N SER A 179 0.33 -29.18 -0.12
CA SER A 179 0.05 -28.81 1.28
C SER A 179 0.43 -27.36 1.62
N LEU A 180 -0.16 -26.38 0.93
CA LEU A 180 -0.15 -24.97 1.36
C LEU A 180 -1.46 -24.59 2.11
N GLY A 181 -1.96 -25.50 2.93
CA GLY A 181 -3.11 -25.27 3.79
C GLY A 181 -3.07 -26.18 5.00
N GLY A 182 -2.50 -25.71 6.10
CA GLY A 182 -2.55 -26.41 7.39
C GLY A 182 -1.41 -26.02 8.31
N GLU A 183 -1.73 -25.31 9.39
CA GLU A 183 -0.90 -25.23 10.58
C GLU A 183 -0.35 -26.62 10.95
N GLY A 184 0.96 -26.74 10.86
CA GLY A 184 1.71 -27.90 11.32
C GLY A 184 3.14 -27.47 11.45
N THR A 185 3.56 -27.18 12.68
CA THR A 185 4.97 -26.93 13.00
C THR A 185 5.77 -28.16 12.62
N ASP A 186 6.50 -28.05 11.52
CA ASP A 186 7.35 -29.10 10.98
C ASP A 186 8.41 -29.50 12.04
N PRO A 187 8.50 -30.78 12.45
CA PRO A 187 9.45 -31.23 13.47
C PRO A 187 10.92 -31.01 13.08
N GLN A 188 11.23 -30.76 11.79
CA GLN A 188 12.58 -30.38 11.36
C GLN A 188 12.94 -28.93 11.71
N VAL A 189 11.99 -28.00 11.64
CA VAL A 189 12.22 -26.58 11.99
C VAL A 189 12.45 -26.42 13.50
N LEU A 190 11.72 -27.18 14.33
CA LEU A 190 11.94 -27.23 15.78
C LEU A 190 13.33 -27.80 16.15
N ARG A 191 13.83 -28.79 15.40
CA ARG A 191 15.18 -29.34 15.61
C ARG A 191 16.31 -28.37 15.23
N LEU A 192 16.11 -27.56 14.20
CA LEU A 192 17.07 -26.52 13.82
C LEU A 192 17.16 -25.40 14.87
N LEU A 193 16.03 -25.02 15.48
CA LEU A 193 15.99 -24.04 16.56
C LEU A 193 16.58 -24.59 17.88
N GLN A 194 16.42 -25.88 18.17
CA GLN A 194 17.01 -26.52 19.36
C GLN A 194 18.51 -26.81 19.24
N ARG A 195 19.10 -26.78 18.04
CA ARG A 195 20.54 -27.07 17.85
C ARG A 195 21.46 -25.88 18.20
N ALA A 196 20.91 -24.80 18.76
CA ALA A 196 21.66 -23.60 19.12
C ALA A 196 22.46 -23.70 20.44
N GLU A 197 22.48 -24.83 21.14
CA GLU A 197 23.14 -24.94 22.45
C GLU A 197 24.18 -26.05 22.54
N ALA A 198 25.18 -26.01 21.66
CA ALA A 198 26.45 -26.70 21.90
C ALA A 198 27.61 -25.77 21.49
N PRO A 199 28.56 -25.45 22.38
CA PRO A 199 29.66 -24.55 22.05
C PRO A 199 30.65 -25.27 21.12
N GLN A 200 30.52 -25.04 19.82
CA GLN A 200 31.56 -25.42 18.87
C GLN A 200 32.76 -24.48 19.02
N PRO A 201 34.01 -25.00 19.01
CA PRO A 201 35.20 -24.16 19.05
C PRO A 201 35.28 -23.34 17.77
N ARG A 202 35.34 -22.00 17.93
CA ARG A 202 35.48 -21.06 16.81
C ARG A 202 36.76 -21.38 16.04
N PRO A 203 36.72 -21.60 14.71
CA PRO A 203 37.95 -21.59 13.92
C PRO A 203 38.56 -20.18 13.97
N ALA A 204 39.89 -20.13 14.13
CA ALA A 204 40.64 -18.89 14.28
C ALA A 204 40.40 -17.96 13.08
N ALA A 205 39.95 -16.73 13.36
CA ALA A 205 39.79 -15.69 12.37
C ALA A 205 41.16 -15.30 11.80
N LEU A 206 41.34 -15.47 10.50
CA LEU A 206 42.54 -15.02 9.79
C LEU A 206 42.51 -13.48 9.66
N PRO A 207 43.66 -12.80 9.81
CA PRO A 207 43.71 -11.35 9.69
C PRO A 207 43.43 -10.93 8.24
N VAL A 208 42.35 -10.17 8.05
CA VAL A 208 42.01 -9.54 6.77
C VAL A 208 42.96 -8.36 6.56
N VAL A 209 43.91 -8.52 5.63
CA VAL A 209 44.75 -7.42 5.15
C VAL A 209 43.96 -6.66 4.09
N LEU A 210 43.49 -5.46 4.44
CA LEU A 210 42.93 -4.53 3.47
C LEU A 210 44.08 -3.85 2.74
N SER A 211 44.31 -4.20 1.49
CA SER A 211 45.14 -3.40 0.58
C SER A 211 44.34 -2.16 0.16
N PRO A 212 44.86 -0.93 0.33
CA PRO A 212 44.17 0.27 -0.12
C PRO A 212 44.17 0.37 -1.66
N ASP A 213 43.07 0.92 -2.20
CA ASP A 213 42.88 1.19 -3.62
C ASP A 213 43.97 2.13 -4.19
N PRO A 214 44.50 1.88 -5.40
CA PRO A 214 45.52 2.71 -6.03
C PRO A 214 45.01 4.10 -6.50
N SER A 215 43.71 4.39 -6.37
CA SER A 215 43.10 5.62 -6.89
C SER A 215 43.29 6.86 -5.99
N GLN A 216 43.97 6.73 -4.84
CA GLN A 216 44.20 7.86 -3.92
C GLN A 216 45.59 8.53 -4.05
N VAL A 217 46.46 8.11 -4.98
CA VAL A 217 47.84 8.66 -5.11
C VAL A 217 47.95 9.80 -6.14
N LEU A 218 46.85 10.22 -6.78
CA LEU A 218 46.87 11.29 -7.80
C LEU A 218 46.16 12.58 -7.36
N SER A 219 46.19 12.88 -6.07
CA SER A 219 45.73 14.17 -5.55
C SER A 219 46.62 14.64 -4.39
N ALA A 220 47.89 14.92 -4.71
CA ALA A 220 48.76 15.80 -3.96
C ALA A 220 49.70 16.51 -4.94
#